data_AF-A0A3P6C9C2-F1
#
_entry.id   AF-A0A3P6C9C2-F1
#
_cell.length_a   1.000
_cell.length_b   1.000
_cell.length_c   1.000
_cell.angle_alpha   90.00
_cell.angle_beta   90.00
_cell.angle_gamma   90.00
#
_symmetry.space_group_name_H-M   'P 1'
#
loop_
_entity.id
_entity.type
_entity.pdbx_description
1 polymer ?
#
loop_
_entity_poly.entity_id
_entity_poly.type
_entity_poly.pdbx_seq_one_letter_code
_entity_poly.pdbx_strand_id
1 'polypeptide(L)'
;MPKNKKTEWQVGDPTISIVGDQFCNPYPMDLMVKRKVQSFSKDNYQVFDPSGNLLLQIDGQAWGINRKRVMTDPAGFTILTMRQKGMTLKNKWEVHGGESKEREDLLFTVHQSMAVSLKTSVDVFLAENNNVMNSNTCDFHASGGYSNISFKVFKSDALIAGVGVTHKFTWGSFCKGKCNFRVRVNPEVDYALIIALLVMVDDNEN
;
A
#
# COMPACT_ATOMS: atom_id res chain seq x y z
N MET A 1 -33.20 16.01 -8.09
CA MET A 1 -32.83 14.58 -8.12
C MET A 1 -31.36 14.46 -7.75
N PRO A 2 -30.97 13.77 -6.66
CA PRO A 2 -29.56 13.53 -6.41
C PRO A 2 -29.05 12.53 -7.46
N LYS A 3 -27.98 12.90 -8.16
CA LYS A 3 -27.26 12.00 -9.07
C LYS A 3 -26.68 10.87 -8.22
N ASN A 4 -26.93 9.61 -8.60
CA ASN A 4 -26.28 8.44 -8.01
C ASN A 4 -24.77 8.65 -7.98
N LYS A 5 -24.21 8.99 -6.81
CA LYS A 5 -22.76 8.95 -6.61
C LYS A 5 -22.36 7.48 -6.62
N LYS A 6 -21.65 7.04 -7.65
CA LYS A 6 -21.11 5.69 -7.75
C LYS A 6 -20.05 5.54 -6.65
N THR A 7 -20.42 4.92 -5.52
CA THR A 7 -19.53 4.73 -4.35
C THR A 7 -18.72 3.43 -4.45
N GLU A 8 -19.08 2.54 -5.37
CA GLU A 8 -18.46 1.22 -5.52
C GLU A 8 -17.75 1.07 -6.87
N TRP A 9 -16.53 0.56 -6.82
CA TRP A 9 -15.74 0.16 -7.98
C TRP A 9 -16.24 -1.19 -8.51
N GLN A 10 -16.46 -1.29 -9.81
CA GLN A 10 -17.12 -2.43 -10.46
C GLN A 10 -16.30 -2.95 -11.64
N VAL A 11 -16.58 -4.19 -12.05
CA VAL A 11 -16.01 -4.77 -13.27
C VAL A 11 -16.36 -3.86 -14.47
N GLY A 12 -15.34 -3.46 -15.23
CA GLY A 12 -15.47 -2.53 -16.37
C GLY A 12 -15.14 -1.07 -16.04
N ASP A 13 -14.81 -0.74 -14.78
CA ASP A 13 -14.13 0.53 -14.48
C ASP A 13 -12.71 0.55 -15.08
N PRO A 14 -12.17 1.73 -15.45
CA PRO A 14 -10.86 1.82 -16.09
C PRO A 14 -9.73 1.26 -15.22
N THR A 15 -8.85 0.45 -15.83
CA THR A 15 -7.70 -0.14 -15.14
C THR A 15 -6.82 0.91 -14.47
N ILE A 16 -6.48 0.66 -13.20
CA ILE A 16 -5.51 1.42 -12.43
C ILE A 16 -4.23 0.60 -12.41
N SER A 17 -3.36 0.82 -13.39
CA SER A 17 -2.05 0.19 -13.51
C SER A 17 -0.96 1.23 -13.27
N ILE A 18 -0.25 1.12 -12.15
CA ILE A 18 0.74 2.12 -11.73
C ILE A 18 2.14 1.52 -11.66
N VAL A 19 2.27 0.33 -11.09
CA VAL A 19 3.50 -0.46 -11.03
C VAL A 19 3.62 -1.32 -12.29
N GLY A 20 2.50 -1.85 -12.80
CA GLY A 20 2.45 -2.55 -14.08
C GLY A 20 1.21 -3.43 -14.24
N ASP A 21 0.83 -3.68 -15.49
CA ASP A 21 -0.41 -4.38 -15.86
C ASP A 21 -0.45 -5.83 -15.34
N GLN A 22 0.71 -6.45 -15.15
CA GLN A 22 0.84 -7.79 -14.57
C GLN A 22 0.36 -7.87 -13.10
N PHE A 23 0.22 -6.72 -12.43
CA PHE A 23 -0.31 -6.62 -11.07
C PHE A 23 -1.81 -6.30 -11.05
N CYS A 24 -2.48 -6.27 -12.20
CA CYS A 24 -3.93 -6.05 -12.31
C CYS A 24 -4.63 -7.38 -12.60
N ASN A 25 -5.62 -7.74 -11.77
CA ASN A 25 -6.44 -8.93 -11.99
C ASN A 25 -7.83 -8.52 -12.47
N PRO A 26 -8.41 -9.15 -13.52
CA PRO A 26 -9.76 -8.85 -13.99
C PRO A 26 -10.87 -9.20 -12.98
N TYR A 27 -10.53 -9.90 -11.89
CA TYR A 27 -11.46 -10.26 -10.82
C TYR A 27 -10.98 -9.72 -9.47
N PRO A 28 -11.89 -9.53 -8.50
CA PRO A 28 -11.50 -9.12 -7.16
C PRO A 28 -10.56 -10.16 -6.54
N MET A 29 -9.49 -9.69 -5.91
CA MET A 29 -8.44 -10.54 -5.37
C MET A 29 -8.33 -10.36 -3.85
N ASP A 30 -8.41 -11.46 -3.10
CA ASP A 30 -8.12 -11.47 -1.67
C ASP A 30 -6.65 -11.85 -1.45
N LEU A 31 -5.89 -10.94 -0.84
CA LEU A 31 -4.45 -11.11 -0.56
C LEU A 31 -4.23 -11.37 0.91
N MET A 32 -3.36 -12.33 1.23
CA MET A 32 -2.92 -12.62 2.59
C MET A 32 -1.55 -11.98 2.83
N VAL A 33 -1.50 -10.89 3.60
CA VAL A 33 -0.27 -10.18 3.94
C VAL A 33 0.21 -10.62 5.31
N LYS A 34 1.42 -11.18 5.38
CA LYS A 34 2.06 -11.60 6.63
C LYS A 34 3.20 -10.64 6.96
N ARG A 35 3.14 -9.97 8.11
CA ARG A 35 4.25 -9.19 8.66
C ARG A 35 5.07 -10.08 9.60
N LYS A 36 6.38 -10.14 9.38
CA LYS A 36 7.35 -10.82 10.24
C LYS A 36 8.39 -9.81 10.73
N VAL A 37 8.40 -9.56 12.03
CA VAL A 37 9.43 -8.75 12.68
C VAL A 37 10.69 -9.61 12.80
N GLN A 38 11.76 -9.25 12.08
CA GLN A 38 13.01 -10.02 12.07
C GLN A 38 14.00 -9.52 13.13
N SER A 39 14.06 -8.21 13.36
CA SER A 39 14.89 -7.58 14.40
C SER A 39 14.29 -6.23 14.83
N PHE A 40 14.92 -5.54 15.79
CA PHE A 40 14.50 -4.21 16.24
C PHE A 40 14.40 -3.15 15.12
N SER A 41 15.02 -3.36 13.96
CA SER A 41 15.05 -2.39 12.85
C SER A 41 14.58 -2.93 11.50
N LYS A 42 14.39 -4.25 11.37
CA LYS A 42 14.03 -4.90 10.10
C LYS A 42 12.74 -5.68 10.24
N ASP A 43 11.79 -5.30 9.40
CA ASP A 43 10.53 -6.01 9.21
C ASP A 43 10.46 -6.54 7.78
N ASN A 44 9.85 -7.70 7.63
CA ASN A 44 9.58 -8.33 6.36
C ASN A 44 8.08 -8.50 6.18
N TYR A 45 7.59 -8.26 4.97
CA TYR A 45 6.21 -8.58 4.57
C TYR A 45 6.24 -9.62 3.47
N GLN A 46 5.31 -10.55 3.53
CA GLN A 46 5.07 -11.53 2.48
C GLN A 46 3.60 -11.51 2.10
N VAL A 47 3.32 -11.46 0.81
CA VAL A 47 1.96 -11.41 0.27
C VAL A 47 1.67 -12.69 -0.48
N PHE A 48 0.56 -13.33 -0.14
CA PHE A 48 0.13 -14.59 -0.75
C PHE A 48 -1.25 -14.44 -1.38
N ASP A 49 -1.52 -15.23 -2.42
CA ASP A 49 -2.88 -15.46 -2.90
C ASP A 49 -3.67 -16.40 -1.95
N PRO A 50 -4.98 -16.60 -2.17
CA PRO A 50 -5.79 -17.53 -1.37
C PRO A 50 -5.36 -18.99 -1.47
N SER A 51 -4.64 -19.37 -2.54
CA SER A 51 -4.10 -20.71 -2.76
C SER A 51 -2.81 -20.96 -1.98
N GLY A 52 -2.21 -19.90 -1.41
CA GLY A 52 -0.96 -19.95 -0.66
C GLY A 52 0.30 -19.72 -1.49
N ASN A 53 0.16 -19.29 -2.75
CA ASN A 53 1.30 -18.93 -3.59
C ASN A 53 1.85 -17.56 -3.16
N LEU A 54 3.17 -17.46 -3.02
CA LEU A 54 3.84 -16.19 -2.76
C LEU A 54 3.75 -15.31 -4.01
N LEU A 55 3.33 -14.06 -3.83
CA LEU A 55 3.21 -13.07 -4.91
C LEU A 55 4.25 -11.97 -4.78
N LEU A 56 4.44 -11.44 -3.57
CA LEU A 56 5.34 -10.32 -3.31
C LEU A 56 6.06 -10.53 -1.98
N GLN A 57 7.30 -10.05 -1.93
CA GLN A 57 8.05 -9.91 -0.69
C GLN A 57 8.51 -8.46 -0.53
N ILE A 58 8.43 -7.93 0.68
CA ILE A 58 8.88 -6.58 1.00
C ILE A 58 9.84 -6.65 2.17
N ASP A 59 11.07 -6.20 1.92
CA ASP A 59 12.13 -6.14 2.91
C ASP A 59 12.62 -4.71 3.09
N GLY A 60 13.20 -4.43 4.25
CA GLY A 60 13.90 -3.17 4.46
C GLY A 60 13.89 -2.70 5.89
N GLN A 61 14.35 -1.46 6.06
CA GLN A 61 14.45 -0.83 7.36
C GLN A 61 13.13 -0.13 7.68
N ALA A 62 12.50 -0.56 8.77
CA ALA A 62 11.22 -0.03 9.26
C ALA A 62 11.39 1.26 10.07
N TRP A 63 12.56 1.46 10.69
CA TRP A 63 12.82 2.51 11.69
C TRP A 63 14.15 3.24 11.44
N GLY A 64 14.22 4.52 11.78
CA GLY A 64 15.43 5.35 11.67
C GLY A 64 15.37 6.42 10.58
N ILE A 65 16.47 7.15 10.40
CA ILE A 65 16.60 8.20 9.37
C ILE A 65 16.87 7.50 8.02
N ASN A 66 16.13 7.88 6.97
CA ASN A 66 16.17 7.27 5.62
C ASN A 66 15.59 5.85 5.53
N ARG A 67 14.34 5.65 6.00
CA ARG A 67 13.62 4.39 5.81
C ARG A 67 13.56 4.02 4.33
N LYS A 68 13.87 2.76 4.02
CA LYS A 68 13.86 2.19 2.67
C LYS A 68 13.19 0.82 2.72
N ARG A 69 12.22 0.61 1.84
CA ARG A 69 11.57 -0.68 1.59
C ARG A 69 11.76 -1.06 0.13
N VAL A 70 12.01 -2.33 -0.13
CA VAL A 70 12.17 -2.89 -1.47
C VAL A 70 11.13 -4.00 -1.62
N MET A 71 10.32 -3.91 -2.67
CA MET A 71 9.37 -4.95 -3.04
C MET A 71 9.95 -5.78 -4.17
N THR A 72 9.91 -7.10 -4.01
CA THR A 72 10.39 -8.07 -5.00
C THR A 72 9.30 -9.07 -5.36
N ASP A 73 9.43 -9.66 -6.53
CA ASP A 73 8.67 -10.85 -6.92
C ASP A 73 9.18 -12.12 -6.19
N PRO A 74 8.56 -13.29 -6.40
CA PRO A 74 8.99 -14.55 -5.78
C PRO A 74 10.34 -15.06 -6.28
N ALA A 75 10.81 -14.60 -7.45
CA ALA A 75 12.12 -14.94 -8.01
C ALA A 75 13.24 -14.02 -7.49
N GLY A 76 12.88 -12.95 -6.76
CA GLY A 76 13.81 -11.98 -6.17
C GLY A 76 14.10 -10.77 -7.06
N PHE A 77 13.40 -10.60 -8.18
CA PHE A 77 13.54 -9.40 -9.01
C PHE A 77 12.85 -8.22 -8.33
N THR A 78 13.53 -7.08 -8.28
CA THR A 78 12.99 -5.86 -7.69
C THR A 78 11.88 -5.28 -8.57
N ILE A 79 10.69 -5.14 -7.98
CA ILE A 79 9.51 -4.53 -8.60
C ILE A 79 9.51 -3.02 -8.36
N LEU A 80 9.67 -2.60 -7.11
CA LEU A 80 9.70 -1.18 -6.73
C LEU A 80 10.52 -0.94 -5.46
N THR A 81 10.94 0.31 -5.30
CA THR A 81 11.62 0.78 -4.10
C THR A 81 10.93 2.00 -3.51
N MET A 82 10.56 1.92 -2.22
CA MET A 82 9.97 3.01 -1.45
C MET A 82 11.05 3.65 -0.57
N ARG A 83 11.16 4.97 -0.59
CA ARG A 83 12.16 5.73 0.18
C ARG A 83 11.51 6.90 0.90
N GLN A 84 11.76 7.00 2.19
CA GLN A 84 11.37 8.19 2.95
C GLN A 84 12.27 9.36 2.59
N LYS A 85 11.68 10.53 2.39
CA LYS A 85 12.36 11.81 2.15
C LYS A 85 12.16 12.74 3.34
N GLY A 86 13.24 13.40 3.73
CA GLY A 86 13.24 14.45 4.74
C GLY A 86 13.33 13.94 6.19
N MET A 87 13.63 14.86 7.10
CA MET A 87 13.66 14.64 8.57
C MET A 87 12.45 15.32 9.27
N THR A 88 11.42 15.70 8.52
CA THR A 88 10.29 16.48 9.01
C THR A 88 9.23 15.61 9.68
N LEU A 89 8.43 16.21 10.59
CA LEU A 89 7.31 15.57 11.31
C LEU A 89 6.24 14.91 10.43
N LYS A 90 6.12 15.31 9.16
CA LYS A 90 5.24 14.66 8.18
C LYS A 90 6.09 13.79 7.27
N ASN A 91 5.83 12.49 7.28
CA ASN A 91 6.56 11.54 6.45
C ASN A 91 6.17 11.74 4.98
N LYS A 92 7.18 12.00 4.14
CA LYS A 92 7.05 11.95 2.68
C LYS A 92 7.78 10.71 2.18
N TRP A 93 7.15 9.99 1.26
CA TRP A 93 7.76 8.85 0.59
C TRP A 93 7.77 9.07 -0.92
N GLU A 94 8.80 8.53 -1.57
CA GLU A 94 8.89 8.42 -3.02
C GLU A 94 9.01 6.95 -3.39
N VAL A 95 8.24 6.54 -4.40
CA VAL A 95 8.20 5.17 -4.89
C VAL A 95 8.68 5.15 -6.33
N HIS A 96 9.72 4.37 -6.58
CA HIS A 96 10.34 4.23 -7.89
C HIS A 96 10.22 2.80 -8.40
N GLY A 97 10.09 2.63 -9.71
CA GLY A 97 10.17 1.33 -10.38
C GLY A 97 11.55 0.71 -10.23
N GLY A 98 11.59 -0.59 -9.99
CA GLY A 98 12.84 -1.33 -9.79
C GLY A 98 13.71 -0.77 -8.66
N GLU A 99 15.02 -0.74 -8.90
CA GLU A 99 16.01 -0.25 -7.93
C GLU A 99 16.36 1.23 -8.08
N SER A 100 15.82 1.87 -9.12
CA SER A 100 16.18 3.22 -9.54
C SER A 100 15.86 4.29 -8.48
N LYS A 101 16.50 5.44 -8.64
CA LYS A 101 16.26 6.69 -7.93
C LYS A 101 16.07 7.87 -8.89
N GLU A 102 16.09 7.59 -10.19
CA GLU A 102 15.98 8.60 -11.23
C GLU A 102 14.53 9.06 -11.35
N ARG A 103 14.34 10.31 -11.80
CA ARG A 103 13.02 10.92 -11.86
C ARG A 103 12.11 10.21 -12.85
N GLU A 104 12.69 9.65 -13.90
CA GLU A 104 12.04 8.91 -14.97
C GLU A 104 11.40 7.62 -14.46
N ASP A 105 11.95 7.04 -13.40
CA ASP A 105 11.44 5.82 -12.78
C ASP A 105 10.53 6.12 -11.57
N LEU A 106 10.24 7.38 -11.27
CA LEU A 106 9.30 7.75 -10.22
C LEU A 106 7.89 7.31 -10.63
N LEU A 107 7.25 6.50 -9.81
CA LEU A 107 5.87 6.06 -10.02
C LEU A 107 4.90 7.03 -9.33
N PHE A 108 5.14 7.30 -8.04
CA PHE A 108 4.29 8.19 -7.25
C PHE A 108 5.00 8.66 -5.98
N THR A 109 4.46 9.73 -5.39
CA THR A 109 4.83 10.22 -4.06
C THR A 109 3.68 10.06 -3.08
N VAL A 110 4.01 9.88 -1.81
CA VAL A 110 3.05 9.72 -0.73
C VAL A 110 3.34 10.74 0.35
N HIS A 111 2.30 11.48 0.73
CA HIS A 111 2.37 12.52 1.76
C HIS A 111 1.48 12.12 2.92
N GLN A 112 2.01 12.16 4.14
CA GLN A 112 1.19 11.99 5.33
C GLN A 112 0.24 13.19 5.50
N SER A 113 -1.06 12.95 5.37
CA SER A 113 -2.09 13.99 5.48
C SER A 113 -2.61 14.14 6.90
N MET A 114 -2.72 13.04 7.66
CA MET A 114 -3.12 13.07 9.06
C MET A 114 -2.48 11.92 9.85
N ALA A 115 -2.09 12.21 11.09
CA ALA A 115 -1.59 11.24 12.05
C ALA A 115 -2.24 11.54 13.42
N VAL A 116 -3.21 10.73 13.82
CA VAL A 116 -3.82 10.79 15.17
C VAL A 116 -3.57 9.43 15.81
N SER A 117 -3.54 9.36 17.15
CA SER A 117 -2.99 8.25 17.95
C SER A 117 -3.44 6.81 17.65
N LEU A 118 -4.34 6.56 16.69
CA LEU A 118 -4.80 5.24 16.25
C LEU A 118 -5.14 5.13 14.74
N LYS A 119 -4.79 6.15 13.93
CA LYS A 119 -5.06 6.15 12.49
C LYS A 119 -4.08 7.06 11.75
N THR A 120 -3.44 6.48 10.74
CA THR A 120 -2.67 7.21 9.75
C THR A 120 -3.42 7.33 8.44
N SER A 121 -3.39 8.52 7.86
CA SER A 121 -3.87 8.81 6.52
C SER A 121 -2.74 9.36 5.66
N VAL A 122 -2.72 8.93 4.40
CA VAL A 122 -1.76 9.37 3.41
C VAL A 122 -2.45 9.70 2.09
N ASP A 123 -1.93 10.72 1.43
CA ASP A 123 -2.36 11.19 0.13
C ASP A 123 -1.30 10.81 -0.91
N VAL A 124 -1.75 10.29 -2.04
CA VAL A 124 -0.89 9.75 -3.10
C VAL A 124 -0.98 10.65 -4.33
N PHE A 125 0.19 10.96 -4.91
CA PHE A 125 0.33 11.82 -6.10
C PHE A 125 1.17 11.08 -7.15
N LEU A 126 0.59 10.84 -8.32
CA LEU A 126 1.25 10.17 -9.43
C LEU A 126 2.34 11.05 -10.05
N ALA A 127 3.37 10.44 -10.65
CA ALA A 127 4.51 11.14 -11.20
C ALA A 127 4.13 12.16 -12.30
N GLU A 128 3.16 11.84 -13.14
CA GLU A 128 2.64 12.73 -14.19
C GLU A 128 2.03 14.01 -13.59
N ASN A 129 1.34 13.88 -12.45
CA ASN A 129 0.66 14.97 -11.76
C ASN A 129 1.58 15.78 -10.82
N ASN A 130 2.79 15.29 -10.51
CA ASN A 130 3.74 16.03 -9.67
C ASN A 130 4.21 17.36 -10.29
N ASN A 131 4.00 17.59 -11.59
CA ASN A 131 4.25 18.88 -12.25
C ASN A 131 3.09 19.88 -12.10
N VAL A 132 1.88 19.42 -11.74
CA VAL A 132 0.71 20.27 -11.49
C VAL A 132 0.69 20.60 -10.00
N MET A 133 1.65 21.43 -9.59
CA MET A 133 1.91 21.86 -8.19
C MET A 133 0.72 22.60 -7.52
N ASN A 134 -0.45 22.66 -8.17
CA ASN A 134 -1.65 23.40 -7.76
C ASN A 134 -2.97 22.58 -7.86
N SER A 135 -2.94 21.27 -8.13
CA SER A 135 -4.16 20.46 -7.94
C SER A 135 -4.27 20.11 -6.46
N ASN A 136 -5.22 20.72 -5.75
CA ASN A 136 -5.50 20.48 -4.33
C ASN A 136 -6.10 19.08 -4.06
N THR A 137 -6.02 18.15 -5.03
CA THR A 137 -6.66 16.84 -5.04
C THR A 137 -5.61 15.77 -5.28
N CYS A 138 -5.48 14.85 -4.33
CA CYS A 138 -4.66 13.65 -4.49
C CYS A 138 -5.30 12.67 -5.50
N ASP A 139 -4.46 11.85 -6.15
CA ASP A 139 -4.93 10.78 -7.05
C ASP A 139 -5.58 9.63 -6.26
N PHE A 140 -4.98 9.29 -5.11
CA PHE A 140 -5.51 8.30 -4.19
C PHE A 140 -5.39 8.77 -2.75
N HIS A 141 -6.31 8.29 -1.91
CA HIS A 141 -6.26 8.45 -0.47
C HIS A 141 -6.23 7.08 0.19
N ALA A 142 -5.20 6.82 0.98
CA ALA A 142 -5.13 5.61 1.80
C ALA A 142 -5.22 5.99 3.27
N SER A 143 -6.00 5.23 4.02
CA SER A 143 -6.10 5.41 5.46
C SER A 143 -6.16 4.07 6.15
N GLY A 144 -5.55 3.99 7.32
CA GLY A 144 -5.57 2.78 8.10
C GLY A 144 -5.01 2.96 9.48
N GLY A 145 -5.12 1.90 10.26
CA GLY A 145 -4.33 1.74 11.45
C GLY A 145 -4.26 0.30 11.89
N TYR A 146 -3.05 -0.12 12.23
CA TYR A 146 -2.68 -1.45 12.67
C TYR A 146 -3.43 -1.82 13.96
N SER A 147 -3.50 -0.89 14.92
CA SER A 147 -4.22 -1.06 16.18
C SER A 147 -5.72 -1.35 15.99
N ASN A 148 -6.32 -0.84 14.92
CA ASN A 148 -7.73 -1.00 14.60
C ASN A 148 -7.99 -1.96 13.42
N ILE A 149 -6.93 -2.60 12.89
CA ILE A 149 -6.98 -3.51 11.74
C ILE A 149 -7.81 -2.91 10.60
N SER A 150 -7.58 -1.62 10.34
CA SER A 150 -8.28 -0.88 9.30
C SER A 150 -7.29 -0.49 8.24
N PHE A 151 -7.58 -0.77 6.98
CA PHE A 151 -6.86 -0.20 5.85
C PHE A 151 -7.83 -0.11 4.69
N LYS A 152 -7.87 1.05 4.05
CA LYS A 152 -8.75 1.37 2.93
C LYS A 152 -8.01 2.30 1.97
N VAL A 153 -8.16 2.04 0.69
CA VAL A 153 -7.63 2.87 -0.39
C VAL A 153 -8.79 3.34 -1.25
N PHE A 154 -8.80 4.63 -1.55
CA PHE A 154 -9.84 5.30 -2.32
C PHE A 154 -9.23 5.99 -3.53
N LYS A 155 -9.95 5.92 -4.66
CA LYS A 155 -9.75 6.81 -5.81
C LYS A 155 -10.94 7.76 -5.85
N SER A 156 -10.71 9.04 -5.58
CA SER A 156 -11.78 10.00 -5.28
C SER A 156 -12.70 9.47 -4.16
N ASP A 157 -13.99 9.24 -4.42
CA ASP A 157 -14.97 8.70 -3.46
C ASP A 157 -15.12 7.16 -3.53
N ALA A 158 -14.47 6.49 -4.50
CA ALA A 158 -14.64 5.06 -4.75
C ALA A 158 -13.63 4.23 -3.94
N LEU A 159 -14.12 3.25 -3.16
CA LEU A 159 -13.27 2.28 -2.47
C LEU A 159 -12.69 1.30 -3.51
N ILE A 160 -11.36 1.26 -3.64
CA ILE A 160 -10.66 0.40 -4.61
C ILE A 160 -9.97 -0.79 -3.95
N ALA A 161 -9.63 -0.68 -2.67
CA ALA A 161 -9.11 -1.79 -1.88
C ALA A 161 -9.35 -1.55 -0.39
N GLY A 162 -9.37 -2.62 0.39
CA GLY A 162 -9.39 -2.51 1.84
C GLY A 162 -9.32 -3.85 2.54
N VAL A 163 -9.13 -3.83 3.86
CA VAL A 163 -9.15 -5.05 4.67
C VAL A 163 -10.56 -5.63 4.63
N GLY A 164 -10.67 -6.89 4.16
CA GLY A 164 -11.94 -7.59 4.07
C GLY A 164 -12.51 -7.82 5.46
N VAL A 165 -13.77 -7.44 5.68
CA VAL A 165 -14.53 -7.74 6.90
C VAL A 165 -14.82 -9.24 6.94
N THR A 166 -13.82 -10.06 7.23
CA THR A 166 -14.05 -11.47 7.56
C THR A 166 -13.51 -11.73 8.96
N HIS A 167 -14.47 -11.72 9.89
CA HIS A 167 -14.38 -12.29 11.22
C HIS A 167 -13.79 -13.70 11.15
N LYS A 168 -12.48 -13.79 11.39
CA LYS A 168 -11.75 -14.94 11.94
C LYS A 168 -10.29 -14.52 12.06
N PHE A 169 -10.07 -13.53 12.93
CA PHE A 169 -8.79 -13.44 13.63
C PHE A 169 -8.69 -14.73 14.44
N THR A 170 -8.00 -15.74 13.90
CA THR A 170 -7.77 -16.96 14.65
C THR A 170 -6.69 -16.60 15.66
N TRP A 171 -7.09 -16.49 16.93
CA TRP A 171 -6.21 -16.41 18.09
C TRP A 171 -5.48 -17.76 18.28
N GLY A 172 -4.80 -18.21 17.24
CA GLY A 172 -3.92 -19.37 17.26
C GLY A 172 -2.52 -18.90 17.63
N SER A 173 -2.26 -18.81 18.93
CA SER A 173 -0.95 -18.55 19.55
C SER A 173 -0.35 -17.16 19.35
N PHE A 174 -0.58 -16.33 20.36
CA PHE A 174 0.48 -15.66 21.13
C PHE A 174 1.52 -14.86 20.32
N CYS A 175 1.37 -13.53 20.33
CA CYS A 175 2.43 -12.52 20.44
C CYS A 175 3.88 -13.00 20.19
N LYS A 176 4.15 -13.44 18.96
CA LYS A 176 5.48 -13.68 18.38
C LYS A 176 5.52 -13.20 16.93
N GLY A 177 5.20 -11.92 16.72
CA GLY A 177 5.59 -11.18 15.52
C GLY A 177 5.06 -11.70 14.17
N LYS A 178 3.84 -12.27 14.11
CA LYS A 178 3.18 -12.68 12.86
C LYS A 178 1.75 -12.14 12.81
N CYS A 179 1.56 -10.99 12.16
CA CYS A 179 0.24 -10.46 11.88
C CYS A 179 -0.15 -10.76 10.44
N ASN A 180 -1.34 -11.31 10.25
CA ASN A 180 -1.88 -11.69 8.96
C ASN A 180 -3.06 -10.77 8.63
N PHE A 181 -2.96 -10.00 7.54
CA PHE A 181 -4.04 -9.17 7.02
C PHE A 181 -4.64 -9.82 5.79
N ARG A 182 -5.96 -9.77 5.67
CA ARG A 182 -6.65 -10.06 4.41
C ARG A 182 -7.02 -8.76 3.73
N VAL A 183 -6.35 -8.44 2.64
CA VAL A 183 -6.62 -7.24 1.84
C VAL A 183 -7.39 -7.66 0.60
N ARG A 184 -8.59 -7.11 0.42
CA ARG A 184 -9.36 -7.25 -0.81
C ARG A 184 -9.00 -6.11 -1.75
N VAL A 185 -8.58 -6.47 -2.95
CA VAL A 185 -8.30 -5.55 -4.06
C VAL A 185 -9.38 -5.75 -5.11
N ASN A 186 -9.94 -4.64 -5.61
CA ASN A 186 -10.99 -4.70 -6.62
C ASN A 186 -10.43 -5.07 -8.01
N PRO A 187 -11.30 -5.49 -8.95
CA PRO A 187 -10.91 -5.78 -10.32
C PRO A 187 -10.16 -4.62 -10.97
N GLU A 188 -9.18 -4.93 -11.80
CA GLU A 188 -8.43 -3.96 -12.60
C GLU A 188 -7.64 -2.94 -11.76
N VAL A 189 -7.39 -3.24 -10.48
CA VAL A 189 -6.57 -2.42 -9.57
C VAL A 189 -5.24 -3.12 -9.32
N ASP A 190 -4.16 -2.38 -9.51
CA ASP A 190 -2.79 -2.81 -9.25
C ASP A 190 -2.59 -3.18 -7.77
N TYR A 191 -2.42 -4.47 -7.49
CA TYR A 191 -2.23 -4.91 -6.11
C TYR A 191 -0.86 -4.55 -5.54
N ALA A 192 0.18 -4.36 -6.37
CA ALA A 192 1.50 -3.95 -5.88
C ALA A 192 1.45 -2.51 -5.33
N LEU A 193 0.70 -1.61 -5.98
CA LEU A 193 0.37 -0.29 -5.44
C LEU A 193 -0.32 -0.40 -4.08
N ILE A 194 -1.39 -1.21 -3.97
CA ILE A 194 -2.16 -1.34 -2.73
C ILE A 194 -1.28 -1.84 -1.58
N ILE A 195 -0.43 -2.84 -1.84
CA ILE A 195 0.48 -3.39 -0.84
C ILE A 195 1.55 -2.37 -0.44
N ALA A 196 2.10 -1.61 -1.38
CA ALA A 196 3.05 -0.54 -1.07
C ALA A 196 2.42 0.50 -0.12
N LEU A 197 1.18 0.92 -0.39
CA LEU A 197 0.45 1.85 0.48
C LEU A 197 0.18 1.26 1.87
N LEU A 198 -0.17 -0.02 1.96
CA LEU A 198 -0.35 -0.69 3.25
C LEU A 198 0.93 -0.66 4.09
N VAL A 199 2.07 -1.00 3.48
CA VAL A 199 3.37 -0.99 4.17
C VAL A 199 3.75 0.42 4.62
N MET A 200 3.55 1.44 3.79
CA MET A 200 3.87 2.83 4.16
C MET A 200 2.94 3.38 5.25
N VAL A 201 1.66 3.01 5.25
CA VAL A 201 0.73 3.38 6.34
C VAL A 201 1.13 2.70 7.65
N ASP A 202 1.50 1.42 7.62
CA ASP A 202 2.00 0.69 8.80
C ASP A 202 3.33 1.27 9.32
N ASP A 203 4.27 1.57 8.43
CA ASP A 203 5.54 2.19 8.79
C ASP A 203 5.31 3.58 9.40
N ASN A 204 4.34 4.36 8.93
CA ASN A 204 4.08 5.69 9.50
C ASN A 204 3.44 5.66 10.91
N GLU A 205 2.83 4.54 11.32
CA GLU A 205 2.32 4.36 12.69
C GLU A 205 3.38 3.88 13.69
N ASN A 206 4.48 3.33 13.16
CA ASN A 206 5.61 2.76 13.88
C ASN A 206 6.84 3.67 13.71
#